data_AF-A0A231QZ30-F1
#
_entry.id   AF-A0A231QZ30-F1
#
_cell.length_a   1.000
_cell.length_b   1.000
_cell.length_c   1.000
_cell.angle_alpha   90.00
_cell.angle_beta   90.00
_cell.angle_gamma   90.00
#
_symmetry.space_group_name_H-M   'P 1'
#
loop_
_entity.id
_entity.type
_entity.pdbx_description
1 polymer ?
#
loop_
_entity_poly.entity_id
_entity_poly.type
_entity_poly.pdbx_seq_one_letter_code
_entity_poly.pdbx_strand_id
1 'polypeptide(L)'
;MEVTFKNVDIYVDNSENLIAIPHGHSKKYSMAGLDIILTLSSPYNDEQLAIFLEDAMSKCFCQEADDTSGLSSLEKHLQIKGYSKATKSRRLVGFEWFADQGYVLMPTQKKRGFVHMEDKKINLGHEVSKEALAAAFREAMTLSI
;
A
#
# COMPACT_ATOMS: atom_id res chain seq x y z
N MET A 1 9.50 18.00 -10.71
CA MET A 1 8.03 17.92 -10.61
C MET A 1 7.75 17.78 -9.13
N GLU A 2 6.93 18.66 -8.54
CA GLU A 2 6.60 18.56 -7.12
C GLU A 2 5.62 17.39 -6.93
N VAL A 3 5.96 16.44 -6.07
CA VAL A 3 5.10 15.27 -5.80
C VAL A 3 3.98 15.74 -4.87
N THR A 4 2.77 15.85 -5.40
CA THR A 4 1.60 16.30 -4.63
C THR A 4 0.82 15.15 -4.00
N PHE A 5 1.12 13.92 -4.41
CA PHE A 5 0.43 12.70 -3.97
C PHE A 5 1.38 11.50 -4.02
N LYS A 6 1.30 10.62 -3.03
CA LYS A 6 1.97 9.32 -2.97
C LYS A 6 0.97 8.25 -2.56
N ASN A 7 1.18 7.04 -3.06
CA ASN A 7 0.38 5.87 -2.71
C ASN A 7 1.28 4.63 -2.57
N VAL A 8 0.94 3.80 -1.59
CA VAL A 8 1.48 2.48 -1.37
C VAL A 8 0.31 1.52 -1.23
N ASP A 9 0.31 0.45 -2.03
CA ASP A 9 -0.60 -0.67 -1.83
C ASP A 9 -0.01 -1.63 -0.81
N ILE A 10 -0.70 -1.87 0.30
CA ILE A 10 -0.23 -2.81 1.33
C ILE A 10 -1.18 -4.00 1.43
N TYR A 11 -0.74 -5.12 0.85
CA TYR A 11 -1.49 -6.36 0.87
C TYR A 11 -1.23 -7.13 2.16
N VAL A 12 -2.31 -7.65 2.76
CA VAL A 12 -2.26 -8.47 3.98
C VAL A 12 -2.72 -9.88 3.64
N ASP A 13 -1.89 -10.87 3.88
CA ASP A 13 -2.25 -12.29 3.70
C ASP A 13 -2.98 -12.88 4.92
N ASN A 14 -3.41 -14.14 4.81
CA ASN A 14 -4.13 -14.84 5.88
C ASN A 14 -3.30 -15.10 7.14
N SER A 15 -1.97 -14.98 7.06
CA SER A 15 -1.05 -15.12 8.19
C SER A 15 -0.66 -13.75 8.75
N GLU A 16 -1.34 -12.67 8.33
CA GLU A 16 -1.05 -11.29 8.66
C GLU A 16 0.36 -10.83 8.20
N ASN A 17 0.96 -11.48 7.20
CA ASN A 17 2.17 -10.94 6.58
C ASN A 17 1.80 -9.79 5.63
N LEU A 18 2.68 -8.81 5.56
CA LEU A 18 2.51 -7.62 4.74
C LEU A 18 3.38 -7.69 3.49
N ILE A 19 2.82 -7.23 2.37
CA ILE A 19 3.53 -6.93 1.13
C ILE A 19 3.19 -5.49 0.74
N ALA A 20 4.15 -4.58 0.81
CA ALA A 20 3.98 -3.20 0.39
C ALA A 20 4.56 -2.97 -1.00
N ILE A 21 3.77 -2.32 -1.84
CA ILE A 21 4.12 -1.95 -3.21
C ILE A 21 3.96 -0.43 -3.34
N PRO A 22 5.05 0.35 -3.23
CA PRO A 22 5.03 1.78 -3.46
C PRO A 22 4.74 2.08 -4.93
N HIS A 23 4.06 3.19 -5.18
CA HIS A 23 3.78 3.63 -6.54
C HIS A 23 4.78 4.69 -7.02
N GLY A 24 4.95 4.76 -8.34
CA GLY A 24 5.73 5.80 -9.01
C GLY A 24 5.12 6.22 -10.33
N HIS A 25 5.83 7.04 -11.07
CA HIS A 25 5.33 7.56 -12.35
C HIS A 25 5.13 6.44 -13.37
N SER A 26 3.94 6.39 -13.96
CA SER A 26 3.60 5.54 -15.10
C SER A 26 3.30 6.42 -16.31
N LYS A 27 3.88 6.10 -17.45
CA LYS A 27 3.59 6.77 -18.72
C LYS A 27 2.21 6.39 -19.25
N LYS A 28 1.70 5.22 -18.86
CA LYS A 28 0.41 4.68 -19.31
C LYS A 28 -0.76 5.03 -18.40
N TYR A 29 -0.58 5.00 -17.09
CA TYR A 29 -1.65 5.12 -16.10
C TYR A 29 -1.48 6.34 -15.18
N SER A 30 -0.54 7.24 -15.50
CA SER A 30 -0.06 8.34 -14.65
C SER A 30 0.69 7.88 -13.40
N MET A 31 0.19 6.87 -12.70
CA MET A 31 0.82 6.24 -11.54
C MET A 31 0.56 4.74 -11.55
N ALA A 32 1.56 3.94 -11.18
CA ALA A 32 1.41 2.50 -11.01
C ALA A 32 2.38 1.97 -9.95
N GLY A 33 2.07 0.78 -9.42
CA GLY A 33 2.94 0.05 -8.51
C GLY A 33 4.31 -0.20 -9.13
N LEU A 34 5.36 0.02 -8.33
CA LEU A 34 6.73 -0.24 -8.71
C LEU A 34 7.07 -1.72 -8.52
N ASP A 35 8.03 -2.22 -9.30
CA ASP A 35 8.64 -3.53 -9.06
C ASP A 35 9.64 -3.49 -7.87
N ILE A 36 9.26 -2.76 -6.83
CA ILE A 36 9.93 -2.68 -5.52
C ILE A 36 8.97 -3.31 -4.54
N ILE A 37 9.41 -4.38 -3.88
CA ILE A 37 8.57 -5.14 -2.96
C ILE A 37 9.21 -5.11 -1.59
N LEU A 38 8.47 -4.59 -0.61
CA LEU A 38 8.83 -4.68 0.79
C LEU A 38 7.93 -5.70 1.46
N THR A 39 8.49 -6.53 2.33
CA THR A 39 7.72 -7.51 3.09
C THR A 39 7.98 -7.40 4.59
N LEU A 40 6.94 -7.70 5.38
CA LEU A 40 7.04 -7.82 6.83
C LEU A 40 6.28 -9.06 7.29
N SER A 41 6.99 -10.01 7.89
CA SER A 41 6.40 -11.27 8.34
C SER A 41 5.85 -11.16 9.76
N SER A 42 4.67 -11.72 10.00
CA SER A 42 4.06 -11.81 11.33
C SER A 42 4.75 -12.88 12.18
N PRO A 43 4.90 -12.69 13.52
CA PRO A 43 4.48 -11.51 14.28
C PRO A 43 5.49 -10.36 14.18
N TYR A 44 4.99 -9.13 14.20
CA TYR A 44 5.78 -7.90 14.27
C TYR A 44 5.19 -6.93 15.31
N ASN A 45 6.07 -6.18 15.97
CA ASN A 45 5.69 -5.14 16.92
C ASN A 45 5.38 -3.81 16.20
N ASP A 46 4.92 -2.81 16.95
CA ASP A 46 4.50 -1.52 16.38
C ASP A 46 5.66 -0.69 15.82
N GLU A 47 6.86 -0.82 16.41
CA GLU A 47 8.06 -0.16 15.89
C GLU A 47 8.47 -0.72 14.51
N GLN A 48 8.49 -2.06 14.38
CA GLN A 48 8.76 -2.74 13.11
C GLN A 48 7.72 -2.38 12.04
N LEU A 49 6.45 -2.30 12.43
CA LEU A 49 5.38 -1.89 11.54
C LEU A 49 5.56 -0.45 11.06
N ALA A 50 5.82 0.49 11.96
CA ALA A 50 6.01 1.89 11.60
C ALA A 50 7.22 2.09 10.68
N ILE A 51 8.36 1.44 10.99
CA ILE A 51 9.56 1.49 10.14
C ILE A 51 9.26 0.92 8.73
N PHE A 52 8.52 -0.19 8.65
CA PHE A 52 8.11 -0.77 7.38
C PHE A 52 7.24 0.18 6.55
N LEU A 53 6.27 0.85 7.18
CA LEU A 53 5.38 1.82 6.52
C LEU A 53 6.15 3.05 6.03
N GLU A 54 7.04 3.59 6.88
CA GLU A 54 7.92 4.72 6.53
C GLU A 54 8.84 4.37 5.35
N ASP A 55 9.50 3.20 5.38
CA ASP A 55 10.38 2.76 4.30
C ASP A 55 9.59 2.61 3.00
N ALA A 56 8.42 1.96 3.03
CA ALA A 56 7.56 1.82 1.86
C ALA A 56 7.18 3.17 1.24
N MET A 57 6.72 4.13 2.06
CA MET A 57 6.39 5.48 1.57
C MET A 57 7.61 6.23 1.02
N SER A 58 8.80 5.99 1.59
CA SER A 58 10.06 6.61 1.12
C SER A 58 10.45 6.17 -0.29
N LYS A 59 10.00 4.98 -0.73
CA LYS A 59 10.27 4.45 -2.08
C LYS A 59 9.33 4.98 -3.16
N CYS A 60 8.26 5.70 -2.81
CA CYS A 60 7.38 6.29 -3.82
C CYS A 60 8.18 7.22 -4.75
N PHE A 61 7.93 7.09 -6.07
CA PHE A 61 8.60 7.86 -7.12
C PHE A 61 10.13 7.76 -7.18
N CYS A 62 10.76 6.74 -6.57
CA CYS A 62 12.21 6.56 -6.68
C CYS A 62 12.66 6.04 -8.06
N GLN A 63 11.72 5.52 -8.86
CA GLN A 63 11.91 5.10 -10.26
C GLN A 63 10.60 5.19 -11.05
N GLU A 64 10.66 5.00 -12.37
CA GLU A 64 9.47 4.83 -13.21
C GLU A 64 8.87 3.41 -13.03
N ALA A 65 7.56 3.30 -13.16
CA ALA A 65 6.87 2.00 -13.17
C ALA A 65 7.08 1.27 -14.51
N ASP A 66 7.11 -0.06 -14.46
CA ASP A 66 7.17 -0.88 -15.69
C ASP A 66 5.78 -0.99 -16.34
N ASP A 67 5.58 -0.23 -17.41
CA ASP A 67 4.37 -0.24 -18.21
C ASP A 67 4.33 -1.36 -19.29
N THR A 68 5.39 -2.16 -19.44
CA THR A 68 5.59 -3.02 -20.62
C THR A 68 5.15 -4.47 -20.43
N SER A 69 5.28 -5.02 -19.22
CA SER A 69 5.06 -6.45 -18.96
C SER A 69 3.60 -6.91 -19.01
N GLY A 70 2.64 -5.99 -18.85
CA GLY A 70 1.21 -6.32 -18.75
C GLY A 70 0.81 -7.08 -17.49
N LEU A 71 1.73 -7.30 -16.55
CA LEU A 71 1.52 -7.89 -15.24
C LEU A 71 1.68 -6.82 -14.16
N SER A 72 0.88 -6.87 -13.11
CA SER A 72 1.11 -6.04 -11.91
C SER A 72 2.37 -6.49 -11.17
N SER A 73 2.97 -5.58 -10.40
CA SER A 73 4.14 -5.88 -9.56
C SER A 73 3.86 -7.00 -8.55
N LEU A 74 2.62 -7.10 -8.05
CA LEU A 74 2.20 -8.22 -7.19
C LEU A 74 2.22 -9.56 -7.94
N GLU A 75 1.70 -9.60 -9.18
CA GLU A 75 1.72 -10.83 -10.00
C GLU A 75 3.15 -11.28 -10.30
N LYS A 76 4.04 -10.34 -10.63
CA LYS A 76 5.47 -10.62 -10.85
C LYS A 76 6.13 -11.18 -9.59
N HIS A 77 5.91 -10.52 -8.45
CA HIS A 77 6.50 -10.93 -7.17
C HIS A 77 6.04 -12.33 -6.75
N LEU A 78 4.73 -12.59 -6.81
CA LEU A 78 4.17 -13.87 -6.41
C LEU A 78 4.34 -14.97 -7.46
N GLN A 79 4.82 -14.62 -8.67
CA GLN A 79 4.89 -15.50 -9.83
C GLN A 79 3.52 -16.13 -10.17
N ILE A 80 2.43 -15.38 -9.96
CA ILE A 80 1.06 -15.80 -10.22
C ILE A 80 0.49 -14.93 -11.35
N LYS A 81 0.16 -15.54 -12.48
CA LYS A 81 -0.52 -14.83 -13.58
C LYS A 81 -2.01 -14.64 -13.29
N GLY A 82 -2.47 -13.40 -13.34
CA GLY A 82 -3.85 -12.96 -13.11
C GLY A 82 -4.00 -12.25 -11.76
N TYR A 83 -4.26 -10.95 -11.79
CA TYR A 83 -4.43 -10.10 -10.60
C TYR A 83 -5.45 -10.67 -9.60
N SER A 84 -6.60 -11.16 -10.06
CA SER A 84 -7.61 -11.78 -9.18
C SER A 84 -7.10 -13.04 -8.46
N LYS A 85 -6.17 -13.79 -9.06
CA LYS A 85 -5.53 -14.94 -8.41
C LYS A 85 -4.48 -14.48 -7.40
N ALA A 86 -3.63 -13.53 -7.80
CA ALA A 86 -2.60 -12.95 -6.93
C ALA A 86 -3.20 -12.33 -5.66
N THR A 87 -4.40 -11.74 -5.78
CA THR A 87 -5.08 -11.08 -4.66
C THR A 87 -6.06 -11.99 -3.91
N LYS A 88 -6.40 -13.20 -4.38
CA LYS A 88 -7.54 -14.01 -3.90
C LYS A 88 -7.69 -14.14 -2.39
N SER A 89 -6.60 -14.41 -1.66
CA SER A 89 -6.59 -14.59 -0.20
C SER A 89 -5.89 -13.44 0.51
N ARG A 90 -6.06 -12.22 0.01
CA ARG A 90 -5.46 -11.01 0.55
C ARG A 90 -6.50 -9.92 0.73
N ARG A 91 -6.32 -9.14 1.79
CA ARG A 91 -6.91 -7.82 2.00
C ARG A 91 -5.92 -6.76 1.49
N LEU A 92 -6.40 -5.54 1.29
CA LEU A 92 -5.56 -4.39 0.91
C LEU A 92 -5.87 -3.22 1.85
N VAL A 93 -4.82 -2.49 2.22
CA VAL A 93 -4.92 -1.14 2.78
C VAL A 93 -4.15 -0.21 1.85
N GLY A 94 -4.79 0.86 1.39
CA GLY A 94 -4.09 1.96 0.71
C GLY A 94 -3.41 2.84 1.76
N PHE A 95 -2.12 3.07 1.62
CA PHE A 95 -1.39 4.04 2.44
C PHE A 95 -0.97 5.21 1.57
N GLU A 96 -1.59 6.35 1.81
CA GLU A 96 -1.54 7.52 0.94
C GLU A 96 -0.93 8.70 1.67
N TRP A 97 -0.36 9.62 0.89
CA TRP A 97 0.08 10.92 1.37
C TRP A 97 -0.28 11.98 0.35
N PHE A 98 -0.91 13.06 0.80
CA PHE A 98 -1.27 14.21 -0.02
C PHE A 98 -0.55 15.44 0.51
N ALA A 99 -0.08 16.31 -0.39
CA ALA A 99 0.64 17.53 0.02
C ALA A 99 -0.21 18.47 0.90
N ASP A 100 -1.54 18.50 0.69
CA ASP A 100 -2.48 19.36 1.42
C ASP A 100 -3.07 18.71 2.69
N GLN A 101 -3.07 17.37 2.80
CA GLN A 101 -3.73 16.64 3.91
C GLN A 101 -2.77 15.80 4.76
N GLY A 102 -1.57 15.50 4.25
CA GLY A 102 -0.62 14.59 4.88
C GLY A 102 -1.02 13.12 4.69
N TYR A 103 -0.71 12.29 5.68
CA TYR A 103 -0.90 10.84 5.63
C TYR A 103 -2.37 10.44 5.79
N VAL A 104 -2.80 9.48 4.97
CA VAL A 104 -4.14 8.91 5.01
C VAL A 104 -4.05 7.39 4.85
N LEU A 105 -4.80 6.66 5.66
CA LEU A 105 -5.00 5.22 5.49
C LEU A 105 -6.40 4.97 4.94
N MET A 106 -6.46 4.19 3.87
CA MET A 106 -7.67 3.83 3.14
C MET A 106 -7.95 2.34 3.28
N PRO A 107 -8.81 1.93 4.23
CA PRO A 107 -9.35 0.59 4.25
C PRO A 107 -10.06 0.28 2.93
N THR A 108 -10.04 -0.98 2.51
CA THR A 108 -10.63 -1.38 1.23
C THR A 108 -11.62 -2.51 1.39
N GLN A 109 -12.60 -2.54 0.49
CA GLN A 109 -13.51 -3.66 0.32
C GLN A 109 -13.18 -4.40 -0.97
N LYS A 110 -13.07 -5.72 -0.88
CA LYS A 110 -12.88 -6.59 -2.02
C LYS A 110 -14.17 -6.83 -2.79
N LYS A 111 -14.15 -6.52 -4.08
CA LYS A 111 -15.22 -6.79 -5.05
C LYS A 111 -14.62 -7.55 -6.25
N ARG A 112 -14.57 -6.92 -7.43
CA ARG A 112 -13.81 -7.42 -8.59
C ARG A 112 -12.31 -7.06 -8.55
N GLY A 113 -11.98 -6.12 -7.66
CA GLY A 113 -10.65 -5.69 -7.24
C GLY A 113 -10.80 -5.12 -5.82
N PHE A 114 -9.97 -4.16 -5.44
CA PHE A 114 -10.15 -3.43 -4.19
C PHE A 114 -10.77 -2.06 -4.45
N VAL A 115 -11.72 -1.68 -3.58
CA VAL A 115 -12.39 -0.38 -3.64
C VAL A 115 -12.17 0.31 -2.29
N HIS A 116 -11.69 1.54 -2.30
CA HIS A 116 -11.51 2.33 -1.08
C HIS A 116 -12.86 2.54 -0.37
N MET A 117 -12.83 2.42 0.95
CA MET A 117 -13.97 2.68 1.83
C MET A 117 -13.85 4.10 2.38
N GLU A 118 -14.27 5.10 1.59
CA GLU A 118 -14.13 6.53 1.92
C GLU A 118 -14.75 6.93 3.26
N ASP A 119 -15.83 6.27 3.67
CA ASP A 119 -16.50 6.48 4.96
C ASP A 119 -15.67 5.99 6.16
N LYS A 120 -14.64 5.20 5.90
CA LYS A 120 -13.74 4.60 6.90
C LYS A 120 -12.30 5.09 6.80
N LYS A 121 -12.03 6.12 5.99
CA LYS A 121 -10.69 6.67 5.86
C LYS A 121 -10.17 7.21 7.20
N ILE A 122 -8.89 7.01 7.46
CA ILE A 122 -8.22 7.49 8.66
C ILE A 122 -7.22 8.57 8.25
N ASN A 123 -7.51 9.82 8.59
CA ASN A 123 -6.60 10.94 8.31
C ASN A 123 -5.64 11.12 9.49
N LEU A 124 -4.34 11.11 9.20
CA LEU A 124 -3.28 11.22 10.20
C LEU A 124 -2.60 12.59 10.20
N GLY A 125 -2.78 13.39 9.15
CA GLY A 125 -2.14 14.69 9.01
C GLY A 125 -0.67 14.59 8.56
N HIS A 126 0.02 15.73 8.53
CA HIS A 126 1.42 15.80 8.05
C HIS A 126 2.44 15.25 9.04
N GLU A 127 2.17 15.39 10.34
CA GLU A 127 3.03 14.94 11.42
C GLU A 127 2.35 13.80 12.17
N VAL A 128 2.92 12.59 12.06
CA VAL A 128 2.39 11.39 12.71
C VAL A 128 3.52 10.69 13.47
N SER A 129 3.28 10.37 14.73
CA SER A 129 4.19 9.53 15.53
C SER A 129 4.16 8.08 15.04
N LYS A 130 5.24 7.33 15.24
CA LYS A 130 5.31 5.89 14.89
C LYS A 130 4.21 5.07 15.55
N GLU A 131 3.91 5.36 16.80
CA GLU A 131 2.88 4.70 17.60
C GLU A 131 1.49 4.93 16.99
N ALA A 132 1.16 6.19 16.66
CA ALA A 132 -0.10 6.54 16.01
C ALA A 132 -0.23 5.92 14.60
N LEU A 133 0.85 5.92 13.81
CA LEU A 133 0.87 5.31 12.48
C LEU A 133 0.62 3.80 12.57
N ALA A 134 1.30 3.10 13.48
CA ALA A 134 1.14 1.67 13.69
C ALA A 134 -0.29 1.33 14.17
N ALA A 135 -0.81 2.07 15.16
CA ALA A 135 -2.15 1.86 15.68
C ALA A 135 -3.23 2.07 14.60
N ALA A 136 -3.13 3.17 13.85
CA ALA A 136 -4.06 3.46 12.76
C ALA A 136 -3.97 2.45 11.62
N PHE A 137 -2.77 1.96 11.29
CA PHE A 137 -2.61 0.92 10.28
C PHE A 137 -3.29 -0.38 10.71
N ARG A 138 -3.12 -0.80 11.97
CA ARG A 138 -3.82 -1.98 12.50
C ARG A 138 -5.34 -1.82 12.46
N GLU A 139 -5.85 -0.65 12.80
CA GLU A 139 -7.28 -0.33 12.66
C GLU A 139 -7.72 -0.45 11.19
N ALA A 140 -6.98 0.16 10.26
CA ALA A 140 -7.29 0.09 8.84
C ALA A 140 -7.28 -1.34 8.30
N MET A 141 -6.32 -2.17 8.74
CA MET A 141 -6.32 -3.60 8.44
C MET A 141 -7.62 -4.25 8.89
N THR A 142 -8.02 -4.08 10.16
CA THR A 142 -9.26 -4.66 10.71
C THR A 142 -10.51 -4.21 9.94
N LEU A 143 -10.53 -2.98 9.43
CA LEU A 143 -11.65 -2.43 8.66
C LEU A 143 -11.72 -2.96 7.22
N SER A 144 -10.58 -3.36 6.63
CA SER A 144 -10.51 -3.91 5.28
C SER A 144 -11.09 -5.34 5.21
N ILE A 145 -11.93 -5.60 4.20
CA ILE A 145 -12.69 -6.86 4.05
C ILE A 145 -12.69 -7.40 2.62
#